data_AF-A0A8I1UNQ5-F1
#
_entry.id   AF-A0A8I1UNQ5-F1
#
_cell.length_a   1.000
_cell.length_b   1.000
_cell.length_c   1.000
_cell.angle_alpha   90.00
_cell.angle_beta   90.00
_cell.angle_gamma   90.00
#
_symmetry.space_group_name_H-M   'P 1'
#
loop_
_entity.id
_entity.type
_entity.pdbx_description
1 polymer ?
#
loop_
_entity_poly.entity_id
_entity_poly.type
_entity_poly.pdbx_seq_one_letter_code
_entity_poly.pdbx_strand_id
1 'polypeptide(L)'
;MITSHQMRAARALLGIDQRQLAELAGLSVPTIQRMEASGGQVRGVVDTLVKVVNALEGAGIELIGDNAPSTGAGRGVRLREAPAAGAMPPKAQG
;
A
#
# COMPACT_ATOMS: atom_id res chain seq x y z
N MET A 1 2.02 -2.41 -10.51
CA MET A 1 0.79 -2.96 -9.88
C MET A 1 0.86 -2.69 -8.39
N ILE A 2 -0.22 -2.20 -7.78
CA ILE A 2 -0.25 -1.75 -6.37
C ILE A 2 -0.69 -2.90 -5.43
N THR A 3 -0.13 -2.94 -4.22
CA THR A 3 -0.53 -3.87 -3.15
C THR A 3 -1.47 -3.22 -2.12
N SER A 4 -2.24 -4.06 -1.43
CA SER A 4 -3.04 -3.63 -0.26
C SER A 4 -2.18 -2.98 0.83
N HIS A 5 -0.95 -3.46 1.02
CA HIS A 5 0.02 -2.87 1.95
C HIS A 5 0.45 -1.47 1.53
N GLN A 6 0.73 -1.25 0.24
CA GLN A 6 1.03 0.08 -0.29
C GLN A 6 -0.15 1.04 -0.14
N MET A 7 -1.39 0.59 -0.37
CA MET A 7 -2.58 1.41 -0.15
C MET A 7 -2.70 1.88 1.31
N ARG A 8 -2.58 0.94 2.26
CA ARG A 8 -2.66 1.26 3.70
C ARG A 8 -1.53 2.20 4.14
N ALA A 9 -0.31 1.94 3.66
CA ALA A 9 0.84 2.79 3.93
C ALA A 9 0.66 4.22 3.40
N ALA A 10 0.20 4.35 2.16
CA ALA A 10 -0.07 5.63 1.53
C ALA A 10 -1.10 6.45 2.33
N ARG A 11 -2.21 5.83 2.73
CA ARG A 11 -3.21 6.48 3.60
C ARG A 11 -2.65 6.91 4.94
N ALA A 12 -1.84 6.07 5.57
CA ALA A 12 -1.24 6.38 6.86
C ALA A 12 -0.28 7.59 6.75
N LEU A 13 0.49 7.70 5.66
CA LEU A 13 1.35 8.86 5.40
C LEU A 13 0.55 10.14 5.15
N LEU A 14 -0.57 10.04 4.44
CA LEU A 14 -1.48 11.16 4.19
C LEU A 14 -2.35 11.53 5.41
N GLY A 15 -2.41 10.67 6.43
CA GLY A 15 -3.28 10.88 7.58
C GLY A 15 -4.77 10.77 7.25
N ILE A 16 -5.14 9.98 6.22
CA ILE A 16 -6.52 9.85 5.76
C ILE A 16 -7.12 8.46 6.02
N ASP A 17 -8.43 8.42 6.19
CA ASP A 17 -9.19 7.17 6.31
C ASP A 17 -9.59 6.58 4.94
N GLN A 18 -10.29 5.44 4.95
CA GLN A 18 -10.76 4.78 3.73
C GLN A 18 -11.84 5.55 2.98
N ARG A 19 -12.65 6.37 3.69
CA ARG A 19 -13.70 7.18 3.07
C ARG A 19 -13.08 8.31 2.28
N GLN A 20 -12.12 9.01 2.87
CA GLN A 20 -11.39 10.09 2.20
C GLN A 20 -10.63 9.56 0.96
N LEU A 21 -10.00 8.39 1.04
CA LEU A 21 -9.40 7.78 -0.16
C LEU A 21 -10.44 7.44 -1.24
N ALA A 22 -11.62 6.95 -0.83
CA ALA A 22 -12.70 6.65 -1.76
C ALA A 22 -13.19 7.92 -2.48
N GLU A 23 -13.34 9.03 -1.75
CA GLU A 23 -13.70 10.34 -2.28
C GLU A 23 -12.63 10.85 -3.27
N LEU A 24 -11.35 10.83 -2.90
CA LEU A 24 -10.24 11.24 -3.77
C LEU A 24 -10.18 10.41 -5.06
N ALA A 25 -10.48 9.11 -4.99
CA ALA A 25 -10.46 8.21 -6.14
C ALA A 25 -11.76 8.20 -6.96
N GLY A 26 -12.83 8.86 -6.50
CA GLY A 26 -14.15 8.77 -7.12
C GLY A 26 -14.72 7.34 -7.10
N LEU A 27 -14.48 6.61 -6.02
CA LEU A 27 -14.91 5.22 -5.81
C LEU A 27 -15.80 5.09 -4.56
N SER A 28 -16.46 3.96 -4.41
CA SER A 28 -17.23 3.66 -3.21
C SER A 28 -16.33 3.11 -2.09
N VAL A 29 -16.66 3.44 -0.83
CA VAL A 29 -15.93 2.94 0.36
C VAL A 29 -15.79 1.40 0.37
N PRO A 30 -16.84 0.60 0.04
CA PRO A 30 -16.71 -0.86 -0.03
C PRO A 30 -15.69 -1.34 -1.08
N THR A 31 -15.47 -0.56 -2.14
CA THR A 31 -14.45 -0.89 -3.15
C THR A 31 -13.05 -0.74 -2.58
N ILE A 32 -12.76 0.38 -1.89
CA ILE A 32 -11.49 0.58 -1.18
C ILE A 32 -11.28 -0.49 -0.11
N GLN A 33 -12.30 -0.82 0.68
CA GLN A 33 -12.23 -1.88 1.70
C GLN A 33 -11.85 -3.24 1.10
N ARG A 34 -12.51 -3.65 0.00
CA ARG A 34 -12.16 -4.90 -0.70
C ARG A 34 -10.74 -4.88 -1.24
N MET A 35 -10.28 -3.75 -1.77
CA MET A 35 -8.92 -3.60 -2.30
C MET A 35 -7.87 -3.76 -1.18
N GLU A 36 -8.08 -3.13 -0.02
CA GLU A 36 -7.17 -3.25 1.12
C GLU A 36 -7.22 -4.62 1.82
N ALA A 37 -8.30 -5.38 1.65
CA ALA A 37 -8.47 -6.72 2.21
C ALA A 37 -7.81 -7.83 1.35
N SER A 38 -7.29 -7.51 0.16
CA SER A 38 -6.83 -8.48 -0.84
C SER A 38 -5.60 -9.34 -0.44
N GLY A 39 -4.98 -9.10 0.72
CA GLY A 39 -3.88 -9.91 1.27
C GLY A 39 -2.56 -9.84 0.49
N GLY A 40 -2.48 -9.02 -0.57
CA GLY A 40 -1.29 -8.90 -1.40
C GLY A 40 -1.51 -7.91 -2.54
N GLN A 41 -1.25 -8.34 -3.77
CA GLN A 41 -1.56 -7.59 -4.97
C GLN A 41 -3.06 -7.34 -5.07
N VAL A 42 -3.45 -6.09 -5.32
CA VAL A 42 -4.86 -5.75 -5.48
C VAL A 42 -5.34 -6.24 -6.84
N ARG A 43 -6.19 -7.26 -6.83
CA ARG A 43 -6.84 -7.79 -8.04
C ARG A 43 -8.15 -7.04 -8.28
N GLY A 44 -8.38 -6.57 -9.50
CA GLY A 44 -9.59 -5.80 -9.85
C GLY A 44 -9.59 -5.28 -11.29
N VAL A 45 -10.61 -4.48 -11.60
CA VAL A 45 -10.73 -3.78 -12.89
C VAL A 45 -9.62 -2.72 -12.99
N VAL A 46 -8.90 -2.72 -14.11
CA VAL A 46 -7.75 -1.82 -14.36
C VAL A 46 -8.13 -0.35 -14.14
N ASP A 47 -9.30 0.08 -14.62
CA ASP A 47 -9.81 1.45 -14.43
C ASP A 47 -9.88 1.86 -12.95
N THR A 48 -10.36 0.96 -12.08
CA THR A 48 -10.44 1.21 -10.64
C THR A 48 -9.06 1.34 -10.00
N LEU A 49 -8.10 0.53 -10.43
CA LEU A 49 -6.72 0.61 -9.97
C LEU A 49 -6.07 1.93 -10.38
N VAL A 50 -6.26 2.36 -11.63
CA VAL A 50 -5.75 3.63 -12.15
C VAL A 50 -6.30 4.82 -11.35
N LYS A 51 -7.60 4.82 -11.04
CA LYS A 51 -8.22 5.87 -10.21
C LYS A 51 -7.57 6.00 -8.83
N VAL A 52 -7.31 4.87 -8.15
CA VAL A 52 -6.65 4.88 -6.84
C VAL A 52 -5.21 5.36 -6.94
N VAL A 53 -4.45 4.89 -7.94
CA VAL A 53 -3.06 5.33 -8.16
C VAL A 53 -3.00 6.84 -8.39
N ASN A 54 -3.80 7.36 -9.33
CA ASN A 54 -3.84 8.78 -9.64
C ASN A 54 -4.27 9.63 -8.44
N ALA A 55 -5.22 9.14 -7.62
CA ALA A 55 -5.65 9.84 -6.41
C ALA A 55 -4.55 9.94 -5.36
N LEU A 56 -3.77 8.86 -5.16
CA LEU A 56 -2.64 8.86 -4.23
C LEU A 56 -1.51 9.77 -4.75
N GLU A 57 -1.18 9.69 -6.04
CA GLU A 57 -0.17 10.55 -6.67
C GLU A 57 -0.56 12.02 -6.62
N GLY A 58 -1.81 12.35 -6.94
CA GLY A 58 -2.35 13.71 -6.83
C GLY A 58 -2.37 14.24 -5.40
N ALA A 59 -2.41 13.37 -4.40
CA ALA A 59 -2.31 13.72 -2.98
C ALA A 59 -0.85 13.80 -2.46
N GLY A 60 0.15 13.54 -3.32
CA GLY A 60 1.57 13.64 -2.99
C GLY A 60 2.25 12.34 -2.58
N ILE A 61 1.65 11.17 -2.89
CA ILE A 61 2.28 9.87 -2.68
C ILE A 61 2.94 9.37 -3.96
N GLU A 62 4.22 9.02 -3.87
CA GLU A 62 4.91 8.27 -4.93
C GLU A 62 4.84 6.76 -4.64
N LEU A 63 4.30 5.98 -5.58
CA LEU A 63 4.25 4.53 -5.48
C LEU A 63 5.48 3.88 -6.12
N ILE A 64 6.37 3.38 -5.28
CA ILE A 64 7.60 2.70 -5.72
C ILE A 64 7.30 1.22 -6.02
N GLY A 65 7.68 0.78 -7.22
CA GLY A 65 7.52 -0.61 -7.66
C GLY A 65 8.42 -1.60 -6.92
N ASP A 66 8.18 -2.90 -7.14
CA ASP A 66 9.05 -3.94 -6.60
C ASP A 66 10.47 -3.80 -7.14
N ASN A 67 11.47 -4.00 -6.26
CA ASN A 67 12.89 -3.79 -6.51
C ASN A 67 13.30 -2.39 -7.02
N ALA A 68 12.38 -1.43 -7.07
CA ALA A 68 12.71 -0.08 -7.51
C ALA A 68 13.50 0.68 -6.43
N PRO A 69 14.53 1.47 -6.83
CA PRO A 69 15.23 2.37 -5.91
C PRO A 69 14.25 3.33 -5.22
N SER A 70 14.56 3.70 -3.98
CA SER A 70 13.84 4.74 -3.24
C SER A 70 14.86 5.82 -2.85
N THR A 71 14.87 6.91 -3.59
CA THR A 71 15.90 7.98 -3.50
C THR A 71 15.30 9.35 -3.13
N GLY A 72 14.02 9.40 -2.76
CA GLY A 72 13.32 10.64 -2.40
C GLY A 72 13.68 11.17 -1.00
N ALA A 73 13.27 12.41 -0.73
CA ALA A 73 13.37 13.04 0.59
C ALA A 73 12.05 12.93 1.37
N GLY A 74 12.10 12.92 2.70
CA GLY A 74 10.92 12.85 3.58
C GLY A 74 10.74 11.50 4.29
N ARG A 75 9.57 11.29 4.90
CA ARG A 75 9.25 10.06 5.64
C ARG A 75 8.76 8.98 4.68
N GLY A 76 9.24 7.76 4.83
CA GLY A 76 8.86 6.62 4.00
C GLY A 76 8.77 5.31 4.77
N VAL A 77 8.20 4.29 4.13
CA VAL A 77 8.08 2.93 4.69
C VAL A 77 8.54 1.90 3.67
N ARG A 78 9.34 0.93 4.11
CA ARG A 78 9.72 -0.25 3.33
C ARG A 78 9.43 -1.50 4.14
N LEU A 79 8.59 -2.37 3.59
CA LEU A 79 8.45 -3.73 4.09
C LEU A 79 9.72 -4.49 3.71
N ARG A 80 10.45 -5.00 4.71
CA ARG A 80 11.58 -5.90 4.44
C ARG A 80 11.01 -7.26 4.08
N GLU A 81 11.68 -7.98 3.18
CA GLU A 81 11.40 -9.40 3.01
C GLU A 81 11.60 -10.10 4.36
N ALA A 82 10.70 -11.03 4.67
CA ALA A 82 10.93 -11.91 5.80
C ALA A 82 12.28 -12.59 5.56
N PRO A 83 13.15 -12.71 6.57
CA PRO A 83 14.33 -13.54 6.43
C PRO A 83 13.88 -14.92 5.95
N ALA A 84 14.54 -15.47 4.92
CA ALA A 84 14.29 -16.84 4.49
C ALA A 84 14.23 -17.73 5.73
N ALA A 85 13.25 -18.65 5.77
CA ALA A 85 12.79 -19.34 6.98
C ALA A 85 13.86 -20.08 7.83
N GLY A 86 15.13 -20.06 7.44
CA GLY A 86 16.27 -20.59 8.18
C GLY A 86 17.02 -19.61 9.10
N ALA A 87 16.68 -18.32 9.17
CA ALA A 87 17.46 -17.35 9.96
C ALA A 87 16.79 -16.84 11.25
N MET A 88 15.63 -17.39 11.65
CA MET A 88 15.02 -17.00 12.93
C MET A 88 15.70 -17.79 14.06
N PRO A 89 16.41 -17.13 15.00
CA PRO A 89 16.99 -17.83 16.14
C PRO A 89 15.87 -18.50 16.96
N PRO A 90 16.11 -19.70 17.53
CA PRO A 90 15.11 -20.39 18.32
C PRO A 90 14.62 -19.47 19.44
N LYS A 91 13.30 -19.38 19.62
CA LYS A 91 12.70 -18.65 20.74
C LYS A 91 13.29 -19.22 22.02
N ALA A 92 13.89 -18.36 22.84
CA ALA A 92 14.38 -18.75 24.16
C ALA A 92 13.20 -19.33 24.94
N GLN A 93 13.30 -20.61 25.30
CA GLN A 93 12.36 -21.28 26.18
C GLN A 93 12.70 -20.82 27.60
N GLY A 94 11.74 -20.14 28.24
CA GLY A 94 11.76 -19.88 29.68
C GLY A 94 11.17 -21.04 30.45
#